data_AF-A0A1M5RM38-F1
#
_entry.id   AF-A0A1M5RM38-F1
#
_cell.length_a   1.000
_cell.length_b   1.000
_cell.length_c   1.000
_cell.angle_alpha   90.00
_cell.angle_beta   90.00
_cell.angle_gamma   90.00
#
_symmetry.space_group_name_H-M   'P 1'
#
loop_
_entity.id
_entity.type
_entity.pdbx_description
1 polymer ?
#
loop_
_entity_poly.entity_id
_entity_poly.type
_entity_poly.pdbx_seq_one_letter_code
_entity_poly.pdbx_strand_id
1 'polypeptide(L)'
;MERILELIETLQSSESYHFIDVLPETISHAGYFELEEYLLVNCLDDFSQKICRIIIKLITYYDAEIYLTEFPEEKSRLKFYEYEYKNIRSKSLQEIHKIISYIIKNGISSVQIIFPKKNILVSIHGEFSVAIYGENEEVLKLVEKLVNQENLFLRKSIS
;
A
#
# COMPACT_ATOMS: atom_id res chain seq x y z
N MET A 1 -3.23 11.29 -17.48
CA MET A 1 -2.50 10.02 -17.29
C MET A 1 -1.03 10.33 -17.05
N GLU A 2 -0.32 10.92 -18.02
CA GLU A 2 1.11 11.32 -17.88
C GLU A 2 1.39 12.11 -16.58
N ARG A 3 0.65 13.20 -16.33
CA ARG A 3 0.85 14.03 -15.11
C ARG A 3 0.67 13.31 -13.77
N ILE A 4 -0.15 12.26 -13.71
CA ILE A 4 -0.37 11.52 -12.46
C ILE A 4 0.73 10.49 -12.26
N LEU A 5 1.20 9.85 -13.34
CA LEU A 5 2.36 8.94 -13.28
C LEU A 5 3.63 9.72 -12.89
N GLU A 6 3.85 10.91 -13.47
CA GLU A 6 4.94 11.81 -13.08
C GLU A 6 4.87 12.19 -11.59
N LEU A 7 3.67 12.43 -11.06
CA LEU A 7 3.50 12.74 -9.64
C LEU A 7 3.81 11.53 -8.74
N ILE A 8 3.41 10.32 -9.16
CA ILE A 8 3.76 9.08 -8.46
C ILE A 8 5.28 8.92 -8.41
N GLU A 9 5.96 9.04 -9.56
CA GLU A 9 7.42 8.94 -9.65
C GLU A 9 8.12 10.01 -8.79
N THR A 10 7.63 11.26 -8.83
CA THR A 10 8.17 12.36 -8.03
C THR A 10 8.05 12.06 -6.53
N LEU A 11 6.91 11.57 -6.07
CA LEU A 11 6.71 11.22 -4.66
C LEU A 11 7.58 10.02 -4.24
N GLN A 12 7.73 9.01 -5.10
CA GLN A 12 8.55 7.84 -4.84
C GLN A 12 10.06 8.13 -4.84
N SER A 13 10.51 9.19 -5.50
CA SER A 13 11.90 9.64 -5.45
C SER A 13 12.32 10.25 -4.11
N SER A 14 11.39 10.45 -3.18
CA SER A 14 11.69 10.94 -1.83
C SER A 14 12.45 9.90 -1.02
N GLU A 15 13.57 10.30 -0.42
CA GLU A 15 14.34 9.47 0.52
C GLU A 15 13.61 9.26 1.87
N SER A 16 12.74 10.22 2.24
CA SER A 16 11.92 10.16 3.45
C SER A 16 10.52 9.69 3.09
N TYR A 17 10.11 8.57 3.67
CA TYR A 17 8.77 8.00 3.55
C TYR A 17 8.37 7.33 4.87
N HIS A 18 7.11 6.95 4.98
CA HIS A 18 6.63 6.10 6.06
C HIS A 18 6.26 4.74 5.50
N PHE A 19 6.21 3.71 6.33
CA PHE A 19 5.74 2.39 5.95
C PHE A 19 4.88 1.79 7.06
N ILE A 20 3.96 0.93 6.68
CA ILE A 20 3.09 0.21 7.62
C ILE A 20 3.71 -1.16 7.86
N ASP A 21 3.94 -1.48 9.12
CA ASP A 21 4.62 -2.70 9.54
C ASP A 21 3.76 -3.46 10.56
N VAL A 22 3.94 -4.78 10.60
CA VAL A 22 3.40 -5.66 11.65
C VAL A 22 4.26 -5.64 12.91
N LEU A 23 5.53 -5.21 12.79
CA LEU A 23 6.45 -5.06 13.90
C LEU A 23 6.60 -3.59 14.30
N PRO A 24 6.69 -3.29 15.62
CA PRO A 24 6.88 -1.92 16.09
C PRO A 24 8.29 -1.37 15.83
N GLU A 25 9.29 -2.25 15.77
CA GLU A 25 10.71 -1.90 15.68
C GLU A 25 11.46 -2.87 14.75
N THR A 26 12.58 -2.41 14.19
CA THR A 26 13.44 -3.25 13.36
C THR A 26 14.14 -4.28 14.25
N ILE A 27 14.01 -5.55 13.89
CA ILE A 27 14.71 -6.64 14.57
C ILE A 27 16.06 -6.85 13.86
N SER A 28 17.16 -6.65 14.60
CA SER A 28 18.54 -6.87 14.10
C SER A 28 19.07 -8.28 14.41
N HIS A 29 18.21 -9.18 14.86
CA HIS A 29 18.56 -10.53 15.28
C HIS A 29 18.61 -11.52 14.12
N ALA A 30 19.47 -12.55 14.22
CA ALA A 30 19.63 -13.59 13.21
C ALA A 30 18.33 -14.37 12.90
N GLY A 31 17.40 -14.42 13.86
CA GLY A 31 16.08 -15.04 13.70
C GLY A 31 15.04 -14.21 12.94
N TYR A 32 15.39 -13.04 12.39
CA TYR A 32 14.44 -12.21 11.64
C TYR A 32 13.81 -12.99 10.46
N PHE A 33 14.61 -13.72 9.68
CA PHE A 33 14.11 -14.45 8.52
C PHE A 33 13.11 -15.55 8.91
N GLU A 34 13.35 -16.27 10.00
CA GLU A 34 12.41 -17.28 10.51
C GLU A 34 11.07 -16.65 10.93
N LEU A 35 11.13 -15.48 11.59
CA LEU A 35 9.93 -14.73 11.94
C LEU A 35 9.20 -14.22 10.69
N GLU A 36 9.91 -13.71 9.69
CA GLU A 36 9.33 -13.22 8.43
C GLU A 36 8.60 -14.35 7.69
N GLU A 37 9.22 -15.53 7.55
CA GLU A 37 8.56 -16.72 6.99
C GLU A 37 7.30 -17.11 7.77
N TYR A 38 7.39 -17.12 9.11
CA TYR A 38 6.23 -17.38 9.96
C TYR A 38 5.09 -16.37 9.72
N LEU A 39 5.40 -15.08 9.64
CA LEU A 39 4.42 -14.01 9.42
C LEU A 39 3.80 -14.10 8.02
N LEU A 40 4.61 -14.36 6.98
CA LEU A 40 4.13 -14.53 5.60
C LEU A 40 3.08 -15.66 5.52
N VAL A 41 3.34 -16.79 6.18
CA VAL A 41 2.43 -17.94 6.14
C VAL A 41 1.17 -17.71 7.00
N ASN A 42 1.33 -17.16 8.20
CA ASN A 42 0.26 -17.17 9.21
C ASN A 42 -0.50 -15.85 9.33
N CYS A 43 0.08 -14.73 8.88
CA CYS A 43 -0.44 -13.39 9.13
C CYS A 43 -0.75 -12.58 7.87
N LEU A 44 -0.26 -12.99 6.68
CA LEU A 44 -0.46 -12.25 5.44
C LEU A 44 -1.95 -12.02 5.10
N ASP A 45 -2.79 -13.03 5.35
CA ASP A 45 -4.21 -12.96 5.11
C ASP A 45 -4.91 -11.91 5.99
N ASP A 46 -4.58 -11.87 7.28
CA ASP A 46 -5.09 -10.88 8.23
C ASP A 46 -4.54 -9.47 7.93
N PHE A 47 -3.23 -9.38 7.67
CA PHE A 47 -2.58 -8.13 7.26
C PHE A 47 -3.26 -7.53 6.02
N SER A 48 -3.52 -8.35 5.01
CA SER A 48 -4.26 -7.96 3.80
C SER A 48 -5.63 -7.34 4.13
N GLN A 49 -6.38 -7.92 5.07
CA GLN A 49 -7.67 -7.35 5.50
C GLN A 49 -7.50 -6.03 6.24
N LYS A 50 -6.48 -5.92 7.12
CA LYS A 50 -6.17 -4.69 7.86
C LYS A 50 -5.82 -3.53 6.92
N ILE A 51 -4.93 -3.77 5.95
CA ILE A 51 -4.58 -2.78 4.93
C ILE A 51 -5.83 -2.37 4.12
N CYS A 52 -6.66 -3.32 3.68
CA CYS A 52 -7.91 -2.99 2.99
C CYS A 52 -8.81 -2.07 3.82
N ARG A 53 -8.99 -2.33 5.12
CA ARG A 53 -9.79 -1.46 6.01
C ARG A 53 -9.20 -0.07 6.13
N ILE A 54 -7.87 0.06 6.26
CA ILE A 54 -7.18 1.36 6.31
C ILE A 54 -7.41 2.14 5.02
N ILE A 55 -7.13 1.52 3.87
CA ILE A 55 -7.27 2.17 2.56
C ILE A 55 -8.72 2.59 2.30
N ILE A 56 -9.70 1.72 2.55
CA ILE A 56 -11.12 2.03 2.32
C ILE A 56 -11.55 3.26 3.15
N LYS A 57 -11.11 3.34 4.41
CA LYS A 57 -11.37 4.52 5.26
C LYS A 57 -10.69 5.76 4.66
N LEU A 58 -9.41 5.69 4.30
CA LEU A 58 -8.66 6.82 3.73
C LEU A 58 -9.29 7.38 2.45
N ILE A 59 -9.65 6.52 1.48
CA ILE A 59 -10.27 6.96 0.22
C ILE A 59 -11.72 7.46 0.38
N THR A 60 -12.29 7.29 1.58
CA THR A 60 -13.59 7.87 1.96
C THR A 60 -13.42 9.25 2.60
N TYR A 61 -12.31 9.50 3.30
CA TYR A 61 -11.99 10.83 3.85
C TYR A 61 -11.46 11.81 2.81
N TYR A 62 -10.75 11.32 1.79
CA TYR A 62 -10.08 12.16 0.80
C TYR A 62 -10.30 11.65 -0.63
N ASP A 63 -10.41 12.57 -1.59
CA ASP A 63 -10.38 12.25 -3.01
C ASP A 63 -9.06 11.56 -3.37
N ALA A 64 -9.16 10.42 -4.04
CA ALA A 64 -8.02 9.62 -4.45
C ALA A 64 -8.14 9.16 -5.91
N GLU A 65 -7.00 8.86 -6.52
CA GLU A 65 -6.92 8.07 -7.74
C GLU A 65 -6.18 6.76 -7.41
N ILE A 66 -6.59 5.65 -8.03
CA ILE A 66 -6.06 4.32 -7.70
C ILE A 66 -5.64 3.64 -8.99
N TYR A 67 -4.39 3.19 -9.06
CA TYR A 67 -3.82 2.54 -10.23
C TYR A 67 -3.18 1.22 -9.85
N LEU A 68 -3.22 0.27 -10.78
CA LEU A 68 -2.38 -0.91 -10.73
C LEU A 68 -1.19 -0.72 -11.66
N THR A 69 -0.01 -1.08 -11.19
CA THR A 69 1.27 -0.89 -11.89
C THR A 69 2.14 -2.15 -11.75
N GLU A 70 3.24 -2.21 -12.50
CA GLU A 70 4.29 -3.23 -12.31
C GLU A 70 3.81 -4.70 -12.45
N PHE A 71 2.81 -4.97 -13.29
CA PHE A 71 2.53 -6.37 -13.63
C PHE A 71 3.69 -6.94 -14.48
N PRO A 72 4.03 -8.23 -14.35
CA PRO A 72 5.04 -8.88 -15.17
C PRO A 72 4.63 -8.91 -16.64
N GLU A 73 5.57 -9.17 -17.54
CA GLU A 73 5.29 -9.26 -18.99
C GLU A 73 4.25 -10.35 -19.30
N GLU A 74 4.36 -11.52 -18.67
CA GLU A 74 3.44 -12.66 -18.83
C GLU A 74 2.19 -12.57 -17.94
N LYS A 75 1.45 -11.46 -18.02
CA LYS A 75 0.32 -11.14 -17.13
C LYS A 75 -1.08 -11.61 -17.55
N SER A 76 -1.24 -12.20 -18.74
CA SER A 76 -2.57 -12.50 -19.32
C SER A 76 -3.44 -13.46 -18.48
N ARG A 77 -2.83 -14.24 -17.58
CA ARG A 77 -3.52 -15.15 -16.65
C ARG A 77 -3.73 -14.57 -15.25
N LEU A 78 -3.14 -13.42 -14.96
CA LEU A 78 -3.25 -12.76 -13.66
C LEU A 78 -4.59 -12.05 -13.57
N LYS A 79 -5.20 -12.02 -12.39
CA LYS A 79 -6.46 -11.29 -12.22
C LYS A 79 -6.18 -9.79 -12.22
N PHE A 80 -7.14 -9.01 -12.72
CA PHE A 80 -7.13 -7.55 -12.66
C PHE A 80 -6.08 -6.86 -13.52
N TYR A 81 -5.26 -7.60 -14.29
CA TYR A 81 -4.27 -7.03 -15.20
C TYR A 81 -4.91 -6.10 -16.25
N GLU A 82 -6.19 -6.31 -16.58
CA GLU A 82 -6.94 -5.46 -17.49
C GLU A 82 -7.11 -4.01 -16.98
N TYR A 83 -6.87 -3.77 -15.69
CA TYR A 83 -6.92 -2.46 -15.03
C TYR A 83 -5.56 -1.78 -14.87
N GLU A 84 -4.48 -2.41 -15.33
CA GLU A 84 -3.15 -1.79 -15.29
C GLU A 84 -3.14 -0.41 -15.97
N TYR A 85 -2.55 0.57 -15.29
CA TYR A 85 -2.52 2.00 -15.66
C TYR A 85 -3.89 2.67 -15.87
N LYS A 86 -4.99 2.05 -15.40
CA LYS A 86 -6.33 2.65 -15.42
C LYS A 86 -6.72 3.08 -14.01
N ASN A 87 -7.32 4.27 -13.89
CA ASN A 87 -7.86 4.71 -12.61
C ASN A 87 -9.08 3.87 -12.24
N ILE A 88 -8.98 3.08 -11.17
CA ILE A 88 -10.06 2.20 -10.69
C ILE A 88 -10.89 2.80 -9.56
N ARG A 89 -10.71 4.09 -9.22
CA ARG A 89 -11.43 4.74 -8.11
C ARG A 89 -12.96 4.69 -8.25
N SER A 90 -13.47 4.62 -9.48
CA SER A 90 -14.91 4.52 -9.76
C SER A 90 -15.53 3.16 -9.41
N LYS A 91 -14.72 2.14 -9.12
CA LYS A 91 -15.19 0.83 -8.67
C LYS A 91 -15.82 0.88 -7.27
N SER A 92 -16.61 -0.15 -6.97
CA SER A 92 -17.16 -0.33 -5.62
C SER A 92 -16.05 -0.57 -4.59
N LEU A 93 -16.30 -0.21 -3.32
CA LEU A 93 -15.34 -0.46 -2.23
C LEU A 93 -15.00 -1.96 -2.11
N GLN A 94 -15.97 -2.84 -2.38
CA GLN A 94 -15.81 -4.28 -2.37
C GLN A 94 -14.92 -4.78 -3.51
N GLU A 95 -14.98 -4.17 -4.69
CA GLU A 95 -14.04 -4.47 -5.77
C GLU A 95 -12.63 -3.96 -5.45
N ILE A 96 -12.50 -2.74 -4.95
CA ILE A 96 -11.20 -2.17 -4.54
C ILE A 96 -10.54 -3.06 -3.48
N HIS A 97 -11.32 -3.51 -2.48
CA HIS A 97 -10.88 -4.49 -1.47
C HIS A 97 -10.34 -5.75 -2.11
N LYS A 98 -11.10 -6.37 -3.03
CA LYS A 98 -10.68 -7.61 -3.70
C LYS A 98 -9.38 -7.43 -4.48
N ILE A 99 -9.22 -6.30 -5.15
CA ILE A 99 -8.03 -5.97 -5.94
C ILE A 99 -6.82 -5.81 -5.02
N ILE A 100 -6.89 -4.92 -4.02
CA ILE A 100 -5.79 -4.71 -3.06
C ILE A 100 -5.42 -6.01 -2.36
N SER A 101 -6.41 -6.78 -1.91
CA SER A 101 -6.18 -8.04 -1.24
C SER A 101 -5.48 -9.06 -2.14
N TYR A 102 -5.87 -9.15 -3.42
CA TYR A 102 -5.21 -10.01 -4.38
C TYR A 102 -3.75 -9.60 -4.61
N ILE A 103 -3.47 -8.31 -4.76
CA ILE A 103 -2.10 -7.81 -4.97
C ILE A 103 -1.21 -8.13 -3.76
N ILE A 104 -1.67 -7.83 -2.54
CA ILE A 104 -0.94 -8.14 -1.30
C ILE A 104 -0.62 -9.64 -1.21
N LYS A 105 -1.61 -10.50 -1.44
CA LYS A 105 -1.45 -11.95 -1.22
C LYS A 105 -0.59 -12.65 -2.28
N ASN A 106 -0.42 -12.06 -3.45
CA ASN A 106 0.27 -12.72 -4.57
C ASN A 106 1.60 -12.07 -4.92
N GLY A 107 1.87 -10.82 -4.52
CA GLY A 107 3.15 -10.16 -4.78
C GLY A 107 3.50 -10.01 -6.28
N ILE A 108 2.49 -9.87 -7.13
CA ILE A 108 2.63 -9.93 -8.61
C ILE A 108 2.58 -8.57 -9.30
N SER A 109 2.29 -7.50 -8.58
CA SER A 109 2.07 -6.14 -9.12
C SER A 109 1.98 -5.18 -7.93
N SER A 110 1.84 -3.89 -8.19
CA SER A 110 1.63 -2.88 -7.16
C SER A 110 0.31 -2.10 -7.32
N VAL A 111 -0.18 -1.59 -6.19
CA VAL A 111 -1.29 -0.64 -6.12
C VAL A 111 -0.74 0.73 -5.72
N GLN A 112 -0.99 1.74 -6.55
CA GLN A 112 -0.64 3.14 -6.30
C GLN A 112 -1.92 3.91 -5.99
N ILE A 113 -2.07 4.37 -4.75
CA ILE A 113 -3.21 5.16 -4.29
C ILE A 113 -2.72 6.57 -4.02
N ILE A 114 -3.03 7.49 -4.93
CA ILE A 114 -2.59 8.87 -4.85
C ILE A 114 -3.72 9.78 -4.36
N PHE A 115 -3.39 10.73 -3.50
CA PHE A 115 -4.28 11.79 -3.01
C PHE A 115 -3.77 13.14 -3.53
N PRO A 116 -4.12 13.54 -4.77
CA PRO A 116 -3.43 14.64 -5.46
C PRO A 116 -3.50 15.97 -4.71
N LYS A 117 -4.66 16.27 -4.10
CA LYS A 117 -4.85 17.50 -3.30
C LYS A 117 -4.06 17.52 -1.99
N LYS A 118 -3.62 16.37 -1.51
CA LYS A 118 -2.86 16.23 -0.27
C LYS A 118 -1.37 16.00 -0.51
N ASN A 119 -0.98 15.75 -1.76
CA ASN A 119 0.39 15.38 -2.14
C ASN A 119 0.91 14.18 -1.34
N ILE A 120 0.08 13.13 -1.25
CA ILE A 120 0.38 11.87 -0.57
C ILE A 120 0.17 10.72 -1.55
N LEU A 121 1.05 9.74 -1.50
CA LEU A 121 0.94 8.47 -2.21
C LEU A 121 1.03 7.32 -1.21
N VAL A 122 0.12 6.36 -1.30
CA VAL A 122 0.26 5.05 -0.66
C VAL A 122 0.58 4.03 -1.74
N SER A 123 1.74 3.39 -1.63
CA SER A 123 2.25 2.37 -2.55
C SER A 123 2.23 1.00 -1.89
N ILE A 124 1.67 0.00 -2.57
CA ILE A 124 1.57 -1.39 -2.07
C ILE A 124 2.20 -2.31 -3.10
N HIS A 125 3.30 -3.00 -2.79
CA HIS A 125 4.03 -3.86 -3.75
C HIS A 125 3.86 -5.37 -3.55
N GLY A 126 3.03 -5.78 -2.58
CA GLY A 126 2.85 -7.19 -2.22
C GLY A 126 3.30 -7.48 -0.80
N GLU A 127 2.84 -8.62 -0.26
CA GLU A 127 3.23 -9.09 1.07
C GLU A 127 3.06 -8.02 2.15
N PHE A 128 4.12 -7.70 2.90
CA PHE A 128 4.13 -6.65 3.92
C PHE A 128 4.62 -5.28 3.40
N SER A 129 4.80 -5.13 2.08
CA SER A 129 5.33 -3.90 1.48
C SER A 129 4.22 -2.86 1.25
N VAL A 130 4.05 -1.98 2.24
CA VAL A 130 3.16 -0.81 2.16
C VAL A 130 3.92 0.45 2.57
N ALA A 131 4.21 1.32 1.60
CA ALA A 131 4.91 2.58 1.78
C ALA A 131 3.97 3.78 1.59
N ILE A 132 4.29 4.89 2.23
CA ILE A 132 3.54 6.14 2.21
C ILE A 132 4.52 7.29 1.99
N TYR A 133 4.40 7.94 0.84
CA TYR A 133 5.24 9.05 0.43
C TYR A 133 4.51 10.38 0.61
N GLY A 134 5.28 11.43 0.93
CA GLY A 134 4.82 12.78 1.18
C GLY A 134 4.73 13.13 2.68
N GLU A 135 4.65 14.43 2.96
CA GLU A 135 4.85 14.99 4.31
C GLU A 135 3.59 15.69 4.87
N ASN A 136 2.41 15.38 4.32
CA ASN A 136 1.17 15.98 4.78
C ASN A 136 0.80 15.49 6.19
N GLU A 137 1.10 16.30 7.21
CA GLU A 137 0.87 15.93 8.61
C GLU A 137 -0.57 15.56 8.96
N GLU A 138 -1.56 16.22 8.34
CA GLU A 138 -2.99 15.95 8.59
C GLU A 138 -3.31 14.50 8.18
N VAL A 139 -2.87 14.12 6.97
CA VAL A 139 -3.07 12.76 6.45
C VAL A 139 -2.26 11.76 7.26
N LEU A 140 -0.99 12.04 7.57
CA LEU A 140 -0.14 11.13 8.34
C LEU A 140 -0.69 10.87 9.76
N LYS A 141 -1.20 11.90 10.44
CA LYS A 141 -1.89 11.74 11.75
C LYS A 141 -3.16 10.90 11.65
N LEU A 142 -3.89 10.97 10.54
CA LEU A 142 -5.04 10.11 10.31
C LEU A 142 -4.60 8.67 10.03
N VAL A 143 -3.61 8.49 9.16
CA VAL A 143 -3.02 7.17 8.84
C VAL A 143 -2.56 6.49 10.13
N GLU A 144 -1.80 7.18 10.97
CA GLU A 144 -1.30 6.62 12.25
C GLU A 144 -2.45 6.12 13.14
N LYS A 145 -3.54 6.90 13.28
CA LYS A 145 -4.74 6.46 14.02
C LYS A 145 -5.37 5.21 13.41
N LEU A 146 -5.49 5.17 12.08
CA LEU A 146 -6.11 4.04 11.38
C LEU A 146 -5.24 2.78 11.47
N VAL A 147 -3.92 2.94 11.36
CA VAL A 147 -2.91 1.88 11.49
C VAL A 147 -2.94 1.30 12.90
N ASN A 148 -2.94 2.16 13.93
CA ASN A 148 -3.01 1.74 15.33
C ASN A 148 -4.33 1.02 15.65
N GLN A 149 -5.46 1.45 15.07
CA GLN A 149 -6.75 0.76 15.23
C GLN A 149 -6.72 -0.69 14.72
N GLU A 150 -5.86 -1.00 13.77
CA GLU A 150 -5.70 -2.33 13.20
C GLU A 150 -4.55 -3.13 13.85
N ASN A 151 -3.97 -2.62 14.95
CA ASN A 151 -2.79 -3.19 15.62
C ASN A 151 -1.58 -3.35 14.68
N LEU A 152 -1.34 -2.34 13.86
CA LEU A 152 -0.17 -2.19 13.02
C LEU A 152 0.61 -0.95 13.45
N PHE A 153 1.80 -0.74 12.87
CA PHE A 153 2.70 0.35 13.23
C PHE A 153 3.04 1.20 12.01
N LEU A 154 2.90 2.52 12.14
CA LEU A 154 3.38 3.47 11.13
C LEU A 154 4.80 3.87 11.50
N ARG A 155 5.76 3.52 10.64
CA ARG A 155 7.18 3.72 10.89
C ARG A 155 7.75 4.65 9.84
N LYS A 156 8.73 5.47 10.23
CA LYS A 156 9.44 6.35 9.30
C LYS A 156 10.68 5.62 8.76
N SER A 157 10.96 5.75 7.46
CA SER A 157 12.24 5.30 6.91
C SER A 157 13.37 6.07 7.59
N ILE A 158 14.36 5.34 8.09
CA ILE A 158 15.60 5.93 8.60
C ILE A 158 16.58 5.89 7.44
N SER A 159 17.01 7.05 6.97
CA SER A 159 18.15 7.18 6.05
C SER A 159 19.47 7.03 6.79
#